data_AF-A0A969WU72-F1
#
_entry.id   AF-A0A969WU72-F1
#
_cell.length_a   1.000
_cell.length_b   1.000
_cell.length_c   1.000
_cell.angle_alpha   90.00
_cell.angle_beta   90.00
_cell.angle_gamma   90.00
#
_symmetry.space_group_name_H-M   'P 1'
#
loop_
_entity.id
_entity.type
_entity.pdbx_description
1 polymer ?
#
loop_
_entity_poly.entity_id
_entity_poly.type
_entity_poly.pdbx_seq_one_letter_code
_entity_poly.pdbx_strand_id
1 'polypeptide(L)'
;MIFKLDMVHTIALAVVLLLLGELLIRKVNFLSKYCIPAPVVGGLLFSILALILRQALTVNFEMDTTLQTFTMTMFFTSVGFSASFGLLKKGGVKVFLFLGAAVTLVIFQNILGVGLAKLLNLNPLLGLATGSIPMTGGHGTAGAFGPFIENYGVAGANSIAIAAATFGLVAGSMIGGPTGKRLIEKHGLAKIRNVRSNVHL
;
A
#
# COMPACT_ATOMS: atom_id res chain seq x y z
N MET A 1 -20.06 -0.30 24.61
CA MET A 1 -20.70 -1.43 23.89
C MET A 1 -19.74 -1.88 22.80
N ILE A 2 -19.43 -3.18 22.72
CA ILE A 2 -18.51 -3.72 21.70
C ILE A 2 -19.37 -4.45 20.67
N PHE A 3 -19.33 -3.99 19.41
CA PHE A 3 -19.94 -4.70 18.30
C PHE A 3 -18.91 -5.64 17.70
N LYS A 4 -19.10 -6.94 17.94
CA LYS A 4 -18.27 -8.00 17.37
C LYS A 4 -18.80 -8.39 16.00
N LEU A 5 -17.97 -8.22 14.99
CA LEU A 5 -18.24 -8.63 13.61
C LEU A 5 -17.54 -9.96 13.37
N ASP A 6 -18.34 -11.01 13.22
CA ASP A 6 -17.84 -12.32 12.84
C ASP A 6 -17.22 -12.30 11.43
N MET A 7 -16.49 -13.36 11.09
CA MET A 7 -15.73 -13.51 9.85
C MET A 7 -16.52 -13.13 8.59
N VAL A 8 -17.76 -13.62 8.45
CA VAL A 8 -18.62 -13.32 7.28
C VAL A 8 -19.03 -11.85 7.25
N HIS A 9 -19.37 -11.27 8.40
CA HIS A 9 -19.79 -9.87 8.50
C HIS A 9 -18.63 -8.92 8.20
N THR A 10 -17.42 -9.24 8.67
CA THR A 10 -16.22 -8.45 8.41
C THR A 10 -15.88 -8.42 6.92
N ILE A 11 -15.94 -9.57 6.23
CA ILE A 11 -15.74 -9.59 4.77
C ILE A 11 -16.86 -8.85 4.04
N ALA A 12 -18.12 -9.09 4.40
CA ALA A 12 -19.24 -8.42 3.76
C ALA A 12 -19.09 -6.90 3.85
N LEU A 13 -18.72 -6.40 5.04
CA LEU A 13 -18.39 -5.00 5.26
C LEU A 13 -17.21 -4.54 4.39
N ALA A 14 -16.11 -5.30 4.35
CA ALA A 14 -14.96 -4.95 3.52
C ALA A 14 -15.30 -4.86 2.02
N VAL A 15 -16.14 -5.77 1.50
CA VAL A 15 -16.61 -5.73 0.11
C VAL A 15 -17.50 -4.52 -0.14
N VAL A 16 -18.43 -4.22 0.77
CA VAL A 16 -19.29 -3.02 0.67
C VAL A 16 -18.42 -1.75 0.65
N LEU A 17 -17.44 -1.65 1.53
CA LEU A 17 -16.52 -0.50 1.58
C LEU A 17 -15.68 -0.40 0.30
N LEU A 18 -15.22 -1.53 -0.25
CA LEU A 18 -14.52 -1.55 -1.53
C LEU A 18 -15.38 -1.00 -2.67
N LEU A 19 -16.62 -1.48 -2.79
CA LEU A 19 -17.58 -1.03 -3.81
C LEU A 19 -17.90 0.47 -3.65
N LEU A 20 -18.10 0.92 -2.41
CA LEU A 20 -18.29 2.35 -2.11
C LEU A 20 -17.07 3.19 -2.52
N GLY A 21 -15.86 2.70 -2.23
CA GLY A 21 -14.61 3.32 -2.66
C GLY A 21 -14.51 3.44 -4.18
N GLU A 22 -14.91 2.39 -4.91
CA GLU A 22 -14.92 2.40 -6.37
C GLU A 22 -15.93 3.40 -6.94
N LEU A 23 -17.15 3.43 -6.39
CA LEU A 23 -18.18 4.40 -6.78
C LEU A 23 -17.71 5.85 -6.57
N LEU A 24 -16.99 6.12 -5.49
CA LEU A 24 -16.44 7.44 -5.20
C LEU A 24 -15.31 7.82 -6.15
N ILE A 25 -14.40 6.90 -6.47
CA ILE A 25 -13.33 7.15 -7.45
C ILE A 25 -13.93 7.49 -8.82
N ARG A 26 -15.03 6.83 -9.22
CA ARG A 26 -15.73 7.13 -10.47
C ARG A 26 -16.38 8.50 -10.48
N LYS A 27 -16.88 8.99 -9.33
CA LYS A 27 -17.50 10.32 -9.22
C LYS A 27 -16.48 11.45 -9.07
N VAL A 28 -15.35 11.21 -8.40
CA VAL A 28 -14.37 12.24 -8.08
C VAL A 28 -13.14 12.13 -8.96
N ASN A 29 -13.04 13.02 -9.95
CA ASN A 29 -11.93 13.07 -10.90
C ASN A 29 -10.54 13.22 -10.26
N PHE A 30 -10.45 13.79 -9.06
CA PHE A 30 -9.17 13.88 -8.34
C PHE A 30 -8.65 12.50 -7.94
N LEU A 31 -9.50 11.64 -7.39
CA LEU A 31 -9.12 10.31 -6.92
C LEU A 31 -8.65 9.42 -8.08
N SER A 32 -9.35 9.48 -9.22
CA SER A 32 -8.98 8.74 -10.42
C SER A 32 -7.73 9.29 -11.09
N LYS A 33 -7.57 10.63 -11.17
CA LYS A 33 -6.40 11.29 -11.75
C LYS A 33 -5.09 10.96 -11.03
N TYR A 34 -5.14 10.77 -9.71
CA TYR A 34 -3.99 10.42 -8.89
C TYR A 34 -3.91 8.92 -8.55
N CYS A 35 -4.66 8.07 -9.25
CA CYS A 35 -4.63 6.61 -9.11
C CYS A 35 -4.73 6.13 -7.64
N ILE A 36 -5.58 6.79 -6.83
CA ILE A 36 -5.79 6.39 -5.44
C ILE A 36 -6.64 5.10 -5.44
N PRO A 37 -6.22 4.01 -4.78
CA PRO A 37 -6.94 2.75 -4.79
C PRO A 37 -8.30 2.82 -4.07
N ALA A 38 -9.30 2.10 -4.61
CA ALA A 38 -10.63 1.96 -4.00
C ALA A 38 -10.61 1.46 -2.54
N PRO A 39 -9.80 0.45 -2.18
CA PRO A 39 -9.74 -0.03 -0.79
C PRO A 39 -9.31 1.06 0.20
N VAL A 40 -8.41 1.97 -0.21
CA VAL A 40 -7.92 3.05 0.65
C VAL A 40 -9.02 4.07 0.91
N VAL A 41 -9.76 4.44 -0.14
CA VAL A 41 -10.88 5.40 -0.04
C VAL A 41 -12.00 4.84 0.84
N GLY A 42 -12.44 3.60 0.58
CA GLY A 42 -13.47 2.93 1.36
C GLY A 42 -13.06 2.73 2.82
N GLY A 43 -11.82 2.27 3.05
CA GLY A 43 -11.28 2.08 4.39
C GLY A 43 -11.12 3.37 5.19
N LEU A 44 -10.69 4.47 4.55
CA LEU A 44 -10.61 5.79 5.21
C LEU A 44 -11.98 6.30 5.63
N LEU A 45 -13.00 6.15 4.78
CA LEU A 45 -14.37 6.54 5.14
C LEU A 45 -14.88 5.78 6.35
N PHE A 46 -14.68 4.47 6.36
CA PHE A 46 -15.05 3.65 7.51
C PHE A 46 -14.25 4.00 8.75
N SER A 47 -12.95 4.28 8.62
CA SER A 47 -12.08 4.64 9.74
C SER A 47 -12.50 5.96 10.38
N ILE A 48 -12.87 6.96 9.58
CA ILE A 48 -13.40 8.25 10.07
C ILE A 48 -14.74 8.04 10.77
N LEU A 49 -15.65 7.26 10.16
CA LEU A 49 -16.94 6.93 10.75
C LEU A 49 -16.75 6.21 12.10
N ALA A 50 -15.93 5.16 12.13
CA ALA A 50 -15.62 4.40 13.34
C ALA A 50 -14.98 5.28 14.43
N LEU A 51 -14.12 6.23 14.04
CA LEU A 51 -13.51 7.19 14.97
C LEU A 51 -14.55 8.14 15.58
N ILE A 52 -15.44 8.72 14.76
CA ILE A 52 -16.52 9.59 15.23
C ILE A 52 -17.45 8.80 16.15
N LEU A 53 -17.86 7.60 15.73
CA LEU A 53 -18.71 6.73 16.52
C LEU A 53 -18.06 6.46 17.86
N ARG A 54 -16.79 6.06 17.92
CA ARG A 54 -16.05 5.80 19.16
C ARG A 54 -15.95 7.01 20.10
N GLN A 55 -15.92 8.24 19.57
CA GLN A 55 -15.85 9.46 20.38
C GLN A 55 -17.23 9.91 20.89
N ALA A 56 -18.28 9.77 20.08
CA ALA A 56 -19.63 10.27 20.37
C ALA A 56 -20.55 9.25 21.06
N LEU A 57 -20.40 7.97 20.72
CA LEU A 57 -21.05 6.82 21.33
C LEU A 57 -19.94 5.91 21.86
N THR A 58 -20.03 5.34 23.05
CA THR A 58 -18.96 4.42 23.53
C THR A 58 -19.03 3.05 22.82
N VAL A 59 -19.01 3.04 21.49
CA VAL A 59 -19.14 1.91 20.57
C VAL A 59 -17.76 1.59 20.01
N ASN A 60 -17.30 0.37 20.27
CA ASN A 60 -16.07 -0.17 19.71
C ASN A 60 -16.41 -1.29 18.72
N PHE A 61 -15.76 -1.30 17.56
CA PHE A 61 -15.87 -2.39 16.59
C PHE A 61 -14.72 -3.37 16.81
N GLU A 62 -15.05 -4.65 16.94
CA GLU A 62 -14.09 -5.75 16.98
C GLU A 62 -14.33 -6.60 15.74
N MET A 63 -13.38 -6.59 14.81
CA MET A 63 -13.49 -7.27 13.52
C MET A 63 -12.61 -8.51 13.51
N ASP A 64 -13.15 -9.62 13.02
CA ASP A 64 -12.39 -10.84 12.78
C ASP A 64 -11.45 -10.69 11.57
N THR A 65 -10.14 -10.86 11.80
CA THR A 65 -9.09 -10.70 10.78
C THR A 65 -8.58 -12.03 10.21
N THR A 66 -9.19 -13.17 10.55
CA THR A 66 -8.74 -14.49 10.13
C THR A 66 -8.61 -14.59 8.60
N LEU A 67 -9.61 -14.11 7.86
CA LEU A 67 -9.58 -14.15 6.40
C LEU A 67 -8.68 -13.09 5.76
N GLN A 68 -8.27 -12.05 6.49
CA GLN A 68 -7.28 -11.09 6.01
C GLN A 68 -5.94 -11.80 5.79
N THR A 69 -5.47 -12.54 6.79
CA THR A 69 -4.19 -13.28 6.73
C THR A 69 -4.22 -14.35 5.64
N PHE A 70 -5.32 -15.09 5.54
CA PHE A 70 -5.51 -16.09 4.49
C PHE A 70 -5.47 -15.47 3.08
N THR A 71 -6.19 -14.36 2.87
CA THR A 71 -6.24 -13.67 1.57
C THR A 71 -4.91 -13.01 1.21
N MET A 72 -4.23 -12.38 2.18
CA MET A 72 -2.88 -11.82 1.97
C MET A 72 -1.89 -12.91 1.57
N THR A 73 -1.93 -14.07 2.22
CA THR A 73 -1.05 -15.20 1.88
C THR A 73 -1.30 -15.66 0.45
N MET A 74 -2.56 -15.93 0.07
CA MET A 74 -2.89 -16.30 -1.31
C MET A 74 -2.45 -15.25 -2.34
N PHE A 75 -2.66 -13.97 -2.05
CA PHE A 75 -2.25 -12.87 -2.91
C PHE A 75 -0.72 -12.83 -3.11
N PHE A 76 0.05 -12.78 -2.02
CA PHE A 76 1.51 -12.69 -2.11
C PHE A 76 2.14 -13.96 -2.68
N THR A 77 1.57 -15.14 -2.40
CA THR A 77 1.97 -16.39 -3.05
C THR A 77 1.75 -16.33 -4.56
N SER A 78 0.59 -15.82 -5.01
CA SER A 78 0.28 -15.68 -6.45
C SER A 78 1.19 -14.66 -7.15
N VAL A 79 1.47 -13.52 -6.51
CA VAL A 79 2.44 -12.51 -7.02
C VAL A 79 3.84 -13.12 -7.09
N GLY A 80 4.24 -13.90 -6.09
CA GLY A 80 5.51 -14.62 -6.06
C GLY A 80 5.64 -15.60 -7.22
N PHE A 81 4.61 -16.41 -7.50
CA PHE A 81 4.60 -17.31 -8.65
C PHE A 81 4.57 -16.59 -10.01
N SER A 82 4.01 -15.37 -10.06
CA SER A 82 4.02 -14.54 -11.26
C SER A 82 5.42 -14.02 -11.60
N ALA A 83 6.33 -13.96 -10.63
CA ALA A 83 7.73 -13.63 -10.86
C ALA A 83 8.43 -14.81 -11.55
N SER A 84 8.97 -14.59 -12.75
CA SER A 84 9.72 -15.62 -13.47
C SER A 84 11.12 -15.14 -13.84
N PHE A 85 12.09 -16.07 -13.84
CA PHE A 85 13.43 -15.81 -14.35
C PHE A 85 13.41 -15.38 -15.82
N GLY A 86 12.41 -15.79 -16.59
CA GLY A 86 12.18 -15.33 -17.95
C GLY A 86 11.87 -13.83 -18.04
N LEU A 87 11.02 -13.29 -17.16
CA LEU A 87 10.75 -11.86 -17.05
C LEU A 87 12.02 -11.06 -16.67
N LEU A 88 12.79 -11.58 -15.71
CA LEU A 88 14.05 -10.97 -15.29
C LEU A 88 15.07 -10.92 -16.44
N LYS A 89 15.23 -12.03 -17.16
CA LYS A 89 16.13 -12.13 -18.32
C LYS A 89 15.70 -11.23 -19.47
N LYS A 90 14.39 -11.12 -19.75
CA LYS A 90 13.85 -10.19 -20.77
C LYS A 90 14.08 -8.73 -20.42
N GLY A 91 14.05 -8.37 -19.14
CA GLY A 91 14.36 -7.02 -18.68
C GLY A 91 15.85 -6.66 -18.79
N GLY A 92 16.73 -7.66 -18.83
CA GLY A 92 18.15 -7.51 -19.13
C GLY A 92 18.88 -6.54 -18.19
N VAL A 93 19.80 -5.76 -18.75
CA VAL A 93 20.64 -4.80 -17.98
C VAL A 93 19.80 -3.74 -17.26
N LYS A 94 18.65 -3.35 -17.82
CA LYS A 94 17.78 -2.32 -17.22
C LYS A 94 17.21 -2.74 -15.87
N VAL A 95 16.96 -4.04 -15.65
CA VAL A 95 16.47 -4.52 -14.36
C VAL A 95 17.55 -4.44 -13.29
N PHE A 96 18.80 -4.78 -13.63
CA PHE A 96 19.92 -4.63 -12.69
C PHE A 96 20.22 -3.17 -12.38
N LEU A 97 20.13 -2.27 -13.37
CA LEU A 97 20.24 -0.83 -13.14
C LEU A 97 19.14 -0.32 -12.19
N PHE A 98 17.89 -0.73 -12.43
CA PHE A 98 16.77 -0.40 -11.56
C PHE A 98 16.95 -0.95 -10.16
N LEU A 99 17.43 -2.19 -10.02
CA LEU A 99 17.71 -2.81 -8.73
C LEU A 99 18.79 -2.04 -7.97
N GLY A 100 19.90 -1.66 -8.63
CA GLY A 100 20.95 -0.85 -8.01
C GLY A 100 20.44 0.51 -7.53
N ALA A 101 19.61 1.17 -8.34
CA ALA A 101 18.96 2.42 -7.95
C ALA A 101 17.99 2.23 -6.76
N ALA A 102 17.19 1.17 -6.77
CA ALA A 102 16.25 0.85 -5.69
C ALA A 102 16.97 0.54 -4.38
N VAL A 103 18.04 -0.26 -4.41
CA VAL A 103 18.87 -0.55 -3.22
C VAL A 103 19.49 0.72 -2.67
N THR A 104 20.01 1.59 -3.54
CA THR A 104 20.56 2.89 -3.14
C THR A 104 19.50 3.75 -2.46
N LEU A 105 18.29 3.82 -3.02
CA LEU A 105 17.17 4.55 -2.42
C LEU A 105 16.73 3.95 -1.07
N VAL A 106 16.74 2.62 -0.93
CA VAL A 106 16.45 1.93 0.35
C VAL A 106 17.45 2.33 1.42
N ILE A 107 18.74 2.39 1.09
CA ILE A 107 19.78 2.85 2.03
C ILE A 107 19.50 4.28 2.48
N PHE A 108 19.20 5.20 1.55
CA PHE A 108 18.85 6.57 1.89
C PHE A 108 17.57 6.67 2.74
N GLN A 109 16.54 5.90 2.42
CA GLN A 109 15.30 5.85 3.22
C GLN A 109 15.57 5.37 4.65
N ASN A 110 16.47 4.39 4.83
CA ASN A 110 16.84 3.90 6.15
C ASN A 110 17.67 4.92 6.94
N ILE A 111 18.65 5.58 6.29
CA ILE A 111 19.44 6.64 6.92
C ILE A 111 18.52 7.78 7.38
N LEU A 112 17.62 8.24 6.51
CA LEU A 112 16.68 9.31 6.84
C LEU A 112 15.67 8.89 7.91
N GLY A 113 15.04 7.72 7.76
CA GLY A 113 14.03 7.22 8.71
C GLY A 113 14.61 7.00 10.11
N VAL A 114 15.74 6.30 10.20
CA VAL A 114 16.43 6.08 11.49
C VAL A 114 17.00 7.38 12.05
N GLY A 115 17.55 8.25 11.19
CA GLY A 115 18.08 9.56 11.59
C GLY A 115 17.00 10.44 12.22
N LEU A 116 15.84 10.56 11.56
CA LEU A 116 14.69 11.32 12.07
C LEU A 116 14.13 10.70 13.36
N ALA A 117 14.05 9.37 13.44
CA ALA A 117 13.61 8.70 14.67
C ALA A 117 14.52 9.07 15.86
N LYS A 118 15.85 9.07 15.67
CA LYS A 118 16.81 9.49 16.70
C LYS A 118 16.66 10.97 17.07
N LEU A 119 16.47 11.86 16.10
CA LEU A 119 16.27 13.29 16.36
C LEU A 119 15.00 13.57 17.16
N LEU A 120 13.95 12.76 16.96
CA LEU A 120 12.69 12.85 17.69
C LEU A 120 12.70 12.06 19.02
N ASN A 121 13.85 11.51 19.44
CA ASN A 121 14.00 10.64 20.61
C ASN A 121 13.06 9.40 20.58
N LEU A 122 12.80 8.87 19.39
CA LEU A 122 12.02 7.65 19.17
C LEU A 122 12.92 6.45 18.92
N ASN A 123 12.35 5.24 19.05
CA ASN A 123 13.08 4.01 18.76
C ASN A 123 13.51 3.97 17.27
N PRO A 124 14.79 3.71 16.95
CA PRO A 124 15.28 3.57 15.58
C PRO A 124 14.48 2.58 14.71
N LEU A 125 13.92 1.53 15.30
CA LEU A 125 13.10 0.55 14.60
C LEU A 125 11.78 1.16 14.08
N LEU A 126 11.25 2.21 14.72
CA LEU A 126 10.14 3.00 14.17
C LEU A 126 10.55 3.74 12.90
N GLY A 127 11.81 4.18 12.82
CA GLY A 127 12.39 4.77 11.62
C GLY A 127 12.40 3.78 10.43
N LEU A 128 12.66 2.51 10.70
CA LEU A 128 12.56 1.44 9.69
C LEU A 128 11.10 1.10 9.36
N ALA A 129 10.23 1.05 10.39
CA ALA A 129 8.80 0.79 10.25
C ALA A 129 8.06 1.88 9.46
N THR A 130 8.61 3.09 9.36
CA THR A 130 8.08 4.20 8.55
C THR A 130 8.86 4.42 7.25
N GLY A 131 10.05 3.84 7.15
CA GLY A 131 10.98 3.98 6.03
C GLY A 131 10.87 2.84 5.02
N SER A 132 11.99 2.15 4.76
CA SER A 132 12.06 1.22 3.62
C SER A 132 11.10 0.04 3.69
N ILE A 133 10.75 -0.45 4.89
CA ILE A 133 9.82 -1.57 5.07
C ILE A 133 8.51 -1.25 4.35
N PRO A 134 7.71 -0.26 4.78
CA PRO A 134 6.48 0.09 4.06
C PRO A 134 6.71 0.76 2.70
N MET A 135 7.72 1.61 2.53
CA MET A 135 7.83 2.48 1.36
C MET A 135 8.35 1.76 0.11
N THR A 136 9.20 0.74 0.29
CA THR A 136 9.69 -0.08 -0.82
C THR A 136 8.97 -1.43 -0.87
N GLY A 137 8.71 -2.05 0.27
CA GLY A 137 8.10 -3.38 0.33
C GLY A 137 6.57 -3.39 0.46
N GLY A 138 5.92 -2.24 0.66
CA GLY A 138 4.46 -2.12 0.73
C GLY A 138 3.83 -2.87 1.90
N HIS A 139 2.51 -3.08 1.81
CA HIS A 139 1.69 -3.71 2.85
C HIS A 139 2.11 -5.14 3.20
N GLY A 140 2.75 -5.87 2.27
CA GLY A 140 3.23 -7.24 2.54
C GLY A 140 4.39 -7.28 3.51
N THR A 141 5.44 -6.51 3.24
CA THR A 141 6.57 -6.41 4.18
C THR A 141 6.20 -5.68 5.47
N ALA A 142 5.32 -4.67 5.42
CA ALA A 142 4.79 -4.04 6.62
C ALA A 142 4.01 -5.03 7.50
N GLY A 143 3.17 -5.89 6.89
CA GLY A 143 2.45 -6.94 7.61
C GLY A 143 3.35 -8.05 8.17
N ALA A 144 4.49 -8.32 7.53
CA ALA A 144 5.47 -9.30 8.02
C ALA A 144 6.36 -8.74 9.14
N PHE A 145 6.89 -7.52 8.97
CA PHE A 145 7.89 -6.93 9.87
C PHE A 145 7.30 -6.02 10.94
N GLY A 146 6.10 -5.47 10.75
CA GLY A 146 5.41 -4.64 11.75
C GLY A 146 5.20 -5.36 13.09
N PRO A 147 4.56 -6.54 13.10
CA PRO A 147 4.40 -7.34 14.33
C PRO A 147 5.75 -7.80 14.91
N PHE A 148 6.71 -8.11 14.04
CA PHE A 148 8.06 -8.47 14.46
C PHE A 148 8.71 -7.33 15.27
N ILE A 149 8.68 -6.10 14.76
CA ILE A 149 9.23 -4.93 15.46
C ILE A 149 8.47 -4.64 16.76
N GLU A 150 7.15 -4.83 16.76
CA GLU A 150 6.34 -4.64 17.97
C GLU A 150 6.69 -5.64 19.07
N ASN A 151 6.95 -6.90 18.71
CA ASN A 151 7.45 -7.94 19.62
C ASN A 151 8.84 -7.64 20.18
N TYR A 152 9.63 -6.77 19.54
CA TYR A 152 10.91 -6.26 20.05
C TYR A 152 10.74 -5.08 21.04
N GLY A 153 9.52 -4.82 21.51
CA GLY A 153 9.23 -3.84 22.54
C GLY A 153 8.87 -2.45 22.02
N VAL A 154 8.57 -2.32 20.72
CA VAL A 154 8.19 -1.05 20.10
C VAL A 154 6.68 -0.98 19.95
N ALA A 155 6.00 -0.43 20.97
CA ALA A 155 4.55 -0.33 20.99
C ALA A 155 3.99 0.41 19.76
N GLY A 156 2.98 -0.17 19.11
CA GLY A 156 2.31 0.41 17.95
C GLY A 156 3.08 0.31 16.64
N ALA A 157 4.21 -0.39 16.59
CA ALA A 157 5.02 -0.51 15.38
C ALA A 157 4.25 -1.17 14.22
N ASN A 158 3.40 -2.16 14.47
CA ASN A 158 2.58 -2.77 13.42
C ASN A 158 1.60 -1.76 12.81
N SER A 159 0.86 -1.03 13.65
CA SER A 159 -0.08 -0.02 13.21
C SER A 159 0.61 1.09 12.41
N ILE A 160 1.77 1.54 12.87
CA ILE A 160 2.58 2.55 12.18
C ILE A 160 3.09 2.03 10.84
N ALA A 161 3.57 0.79 10.76
CA ALA A 161 4.05 0.20 9.52
C ALA A 161 2.95 0.08 8.46
N ILE A 162 1.77 -0.41 8.83
CA ILE A 162 0.63 -0.52 7.91
C ILE A 162 0.12 0.86 7.49
N ALA A 163 0.06 1.82 8.42
CA ALA A 163 -0.31 3.20 8.11
C ALA A 163 0.69 3.85 7.15
N ALA A 164 1.99 3.67 7.40
CA ALA A 164 3.06 4.17 6.54
C ALA A 164 2.99 3.55 5.14
N ALA A 165 2.69 2.25 5.00
CA ALA A 165 2.52 1.62 3.69
C ALA A 165 1.36 2.23 2.90
N THR A 166 0.26 2.54 3.59
CA THR A 166 -0.92 3.18 2.99
C THR A 166 -0.62 4.61 2.57
N PHE A 167 0.03 5.38 3.43
CA PHE A 167 0.43 6.75 3.10
C PHE A 167 1.46 6.79 1.97
N GLY A 168 2.45 5.89 2.01
CA GLY A 168 3.47 5.73 0.99
C GLY A 168 2.89 5.43 -0.39
N LEU A 169 1.85 4.58 -0.45
CA LEU A 169 1.11 4.33 -1.68
C LEU A 169 0.44 5.61 -2.19
N VAL A 170 -0.28 6.33 -1.33
CA VAL A 170 -0.99 7.56 -1.75
C VAL A 170 -0.01 8.64 -2.22
N ALA A 171 1.04 8.91 -1.44
CA ALA A 171 2.09 9.85 -1.79
C ALA A 171 2.83 9.43 -3.08
N GLY A 172 3.13 8.14 -3.20
CA GLY A 172 3.75 7.53 -4.37
C GLY A 172 2.92 7.72 -5.63
N SER A 173 1.61 7.50 -5.57
CA SER A 173 0.72 7.74 -6.71
C SER A 173 0.58 9.22 -7.04
N MET A 174 0.57 10.10 -6.02
CA MET A 174 0.50 11.55 -6.21
C MET A 174 1.72 12.13 -6.93
N ILE A 175 2.91 11.59 -6.66
CA ILE A 175 4.17 12.04 -7.29
C ILE A 175 4.43 11.28 -8.59
N GLY A 176 4.25 9.95 -8.57
CA GLY A 176 4.57 9.04 -9.66
C GLY A 176 3.66 9.20 -10.88
N GLY A 177 2.34 9.38 -10.67
CA GLY A 177 1.38 9.54 -11.76
C GLY A 177 1.70 10.75 -12.66
N PRO A 178 1.79 11.98 -12.12
CA PRO A 178 2.16 13.16 -12.89
C PRO A 178 3.54 13.07 -13.53
N THR A 179 4.52 12.51 -12.81
CA THR A 179 5.89 12.36 -13.31
C THR A 179 5.92 11.41 -14.51
N GLY A 180 5.28 10.24 -14.41
CA GLY A 180 5.17 9.28 -15.50
C GLY A 180 4.46 9.88 -16.71
N LYS A 181 3.33 10.56 -16.51
CA LYS A 181 2.60 11.25 -17.58
C LYS A 181 3.49 12.27 -18.30
N ARG A 182 4.19 13.12 -17.55
CA ARG A 182 5.09 14.13 -18.11
C ARG A 182 6.22 13.51 -18.93
N LEU A 183 6.82 12.41 -18.46
CA LEU A 183 7.88 11.72 -19.20
C LEU A 183 7.35 11.09 -20.49
N ILE A 184 6.17 10.47 -20.45
CA ILE A 184 5.51 9.85 -21.61
C ILE A 184 5.20 10.91 -22.68
N GLU A 185 4.61 12.03 -22.29
CA GLU A 185 4.26 13.13 -23.20
C GLU A 185 5.51 13.80 -23.77
N LYS A 186 6.51 14.11 -22.93
CA LYS A 186 7.76 14.76 -23.35
C LYS A 186 8.55 13.94 -24.37
N HIS A 187 8.60 12.61 -24.20
CA HIS A 187 9.40 11.73 -25.06
C HIS A 187 8.56 10.99 -26.10
N GLY A 188 7.27 11.33 -26.26
CA GLY A 188 6.38 10.74 -27.25
C GLY A 188 6.19 9.21 -27.11
N LEU A 189 6.37 8.66 -25.92
CA LEU A 189 6.40 7.20 -25.69
C LEU A 189 5.05 6.52 -25.94
N ALA A 190 3.95 7.28 -25.92
CA ALA A 190 2.60 6.77 -26.16
C ALA A 190 2.34 6.39 -27.64
N LYS A 191 3.14 6.87 -28.60
CA LYS A 191 2.95 6.55 -30.04
C LYS A 191 3.31 5.11 -30.41
N ILE A 192 3.98 4.35 -29.53
CA ILE A 192 4.50 3.01 -29.85
C ILE A 192 3.44 1.90 -29.74
N ARG A 193 2.21 2.17 -29.25
CA ARG A 193 1.13 1.18 -29.19
C ARG A 193 -0.01 1.45 -30.16
N ASN A 194 0.33 1.53 -31.44
CA ASN A 194 -0.59 1.36 -32.56
C ASN A 194 -0.19 0.11 -33.38
N VAL A 195 -0.03 -1.03 -32.69
CA VAL A 195 0.15 -2.33 -33.34
C VAL A 195 -1.12 -3.14 -33.11
N ARG A 196 -1.94 -3.19 -34.17
CA ARG A 196 -3.11 -4.05 -34.42
C ARG A 196 -4.34 -3.92 -33.52
N SER A 197 -5.22 -3.02 -33.95
CA SER A 197 -6.60 -3.42 -34.31
C SER A 197 -6.57 -4.69 -35.16
N ASN A 198 -7.13 -5.79 -34.66
CA ASN A 198 -7.85 -6.85 -35.37
C ASN A 198 -7.87 -8.11 -34.51
N VAL A 199 -8.84 -8.20 -33.60
CA VAL A 199 -9.58 -9.44 -33.39
C VAL A 199 -11.05 -9.05 -33.35
N HIS A 200 -11.71 -9.25 -34.48
CA HIS A 200 -13.15 -9.52 -34.49
C HIS A 200 -13.38 -10.84 -33.75
N LEU A 201 -14.36 -10.79 -32.85
CA LEU A 201 -15.21 -11.83 -32.24
C LEU A 201 -15.28 -11.66 -30.73
#